data_AF-A0A2R6CCP9-F1
#
_entry.id   AF-A0A2R6CCP9-F1
#
_cell.length_a   1.000
_cell.length_b   1.000
_cell.length_c   1.000
_cell.angle_alpha   90.00
_cell.angle_beta   90.00
_cell.angle_gamma   90.00
#
_symmetry.space_group_name_H-M   'P 1'
#
loop_
_entity.id
_entity.type
_entity.pdbx_description
1 polymer ?
#
loop_
_entity_poly.entity_id
_entity_poly.type
_entity_poly.pdbx_seq_one_letter_code
_entity_poly.pdbx_strand_id
1 'polypeptide(L)'
;MEVRENEEKWPTEKIEEIQQNLFEYLKDYRAENPGYTKHSVMGPAGKLLTILSASMFGENVDSYVGYIENIHESQSKKHLSPEGRERLRSATQALIELKQNASERYFLKIVRAVDYGVYYLKMKEIAKAVEEKKAREEEKNAEGEQK
;
A
#
# COMPACT_ATOMS: atom_id res chain seq x y z
N MET A 1 25.04 29.69 -14.42
CA MET A 1 24.29 28.69 -13.63
C MET A 1 24.39 27.38 -14.38
N GLU A 2 25.16 26.43 -13.86
CA GLU A 2 25.12 25.07 -14.39
C GLU A 2 23.75 24.48 -14.06
N VAL A 3 22.90 24.34 -15.09
CA VAL A 3 21.74 23.47 -15.01
C VAL A 3 22.32 22.07 -14.93
N ARG A 4 22.43 21.53 -13.71
CA ARG A 4 22.71 20.11 -13.54
C ARG A 4 21.49 19.35 -14.04
N GLU A 5 21.49 19.01 -15.32
CA GLU A 5 20.67 17.92 -15.87
C GLU A 5 21.20 16.61 -15.28
N ASN A 6 20.94 16.37 -13.99
CA ASN A 6 20.82 15.01 -13.53
C ASN A 6 19.48 14.54 -14.10
N GLU A 7 19.52 13.78 -15.20
CA GLU A 7 18.35 12.99 -15.61
C GLU A 7 18.00 12.07 -14.43
N GLU A 8 17.01 12.48 -13.64
CA GLU A 8 16.45 11.66 -12.56
C GLU A 8 15.89 10.39 -13.20
N LYS A 9 16.68 9.31 -13.21
CA LYS A 9 16.29 8.01 -13.76
C LYS A 9 15.10 7.48 -12.97
N TRP A 10 14.03 7.13 -13.69
CA TRP A 10 12.83 6.55 -13.09
C TRP A 10 13.16 5.25 -12.32
N PRO A 11 12.94 5.21 -10.99
CA PRO A 11 13.38 4.10 -10.15
C PRO A 11 12.36 2.95 -10.15
N THR A 12 12.11 2.35 -11.32
CA THR A 12 11.05 1.33 -11.52
C THR A 12 11.11 0.21 -10.49
N GLU A 13 12.27 -0.44 -10.33
CA GLU A 13 12.44 -1.58 -9.42
C GLU A 13 12.12 -1.21 -7.97
N LYS A 14 12.55 -0.01 -7.54
CA LYS A 14 12.30 0.48 -6.18
C LYS A 14 10.81 0.80 -5.97
N ILE A 15 10.16 1.35 -6.98
CA ILE A 15 8.72 1.62 -6.96
C ILE A 15 7.94 0.30 -6.83
N GLU A 16 8.30 -0.72 -7.63
CA GLU A 16 7.66 -2.04 -7.57
C GLU A 16 7.89 -2.73 -6.22
N GLU A 17 9.10 -2.63 -5.66
CA GLU A 17 9.42 -3.14 -4.32
C GLU A 17 8.54 -2.49 -3.25
N ILE A 18 8.40 -1.16 -3.27
CA ILE A 18 7.54 -0.42 -2.33
C ILE A 18 6.08 -0.84 -2.50
N GLN A 19 5.60 -0.93 -3.75
CA GLN A 19 4.24 -1.36 -4.05
C GLN A 19 3.95 -2.75 -3.48
N GLN A 20 4.86 -3.70 -3.69
CA GLN A 20 4.70 -5.06 -3.19
C GLN A 20 4.73 -5.11 -1.66
N ASN A 21 5.66 -4.40 -1.01
CA ASN A 21 5.72 -4.36 0.45
C ASN A 21 4.44 -3.75 1.06
N LEU A 22 3.93 -2.64 0.51
CA LEU A 22 2.66 -2.06 0.98
C LEU A 22 1.45 -2.96 0.68
N PHE A 23 1.44 -3.64 -0.46
CA PHE A 23 0.40 -4.62 -0.79
C PHE A 23 0.38 -5.80 0.20
N GLU A 24 1.56 -6.37 0.50
CA GLU A 24 1.69 -7.47 1.46
C GLU A 24 1.33 -7.02 2.88
N TYR A 25 1.75 -5.83 3.30
CA TYR A 25 1.30 -5.21 4.56
C TYR A 25 -0.24 -5.16 4.65
N LEU A 26 -0.92 -4.80 3.57
CA LEU A 26 -2.39 -4.72 3.54
C LEU A 26 -3.10 -6.07 3.62
N LYS A 27 -2.39 -7.21 3.60
CA LYS A 27 -3.00 -8.52 3.93
C LYS A 27 -3.26 -8.69 5.42
N ASP A 28 -2.61 -7.87 6.25
CA ASP A 28 -2.90 -7.78 7.68
C ASP A 28 -3.99 -6.78 8.01
N TYR A 29 -4.39 -5.95 7.04
CA TYR A 29 -5.42 -4.96 7.25
C TYR A 29 -6.80 -5.47 6.85
N ARG A 30 -7.75 -5.42 7.80
CA ARG A 30 -9.17 -5.68 7.52
C ARG A 30 -10.01 -4.55 8.11
N ALA A 31 -10.43 -3.61 7.28
CA ALA A 31 -11.23 -2.47 7.71
C ALA A 31 -12.44 -2.87 8.57
N GLU A 32 -12.68 -2.11 9.66
CA GLU A 32 -13.86 -2.28 10.49
C GLU A 32 -15.16 -2.09 9.70
N ASN A 33 -15.19 -1.03 8.91
CA ASN A 33 -16.27 -0.64 8.02
C ASN A 33 -15.78 -0.77 6.56
N PRO A 34 -16.03 -1.92 5.89
CA PRO A 34 -15.58 -2.13 4.53
C PRO A 34 -16.29 -1.18 3.57
N GLY A 35 -15.56 -0.71 2.56
CA GLY A 35 -16.08 0.14 1.49
C GLY A 35 -15.25 -0.03 0.22
N TYR A 36 -15.79 0.46 -0.90
CA TYR A 36 -15.16 0.36 -2.22
C TYR A 36 -14.42 1.61 -2.65
N THR A 37 -14.33 2.61 -1.77
CA THR A 37 -13.53 3.81 -2.06
C THR A 37 -12.05 3.47 -2.01
N LYS A 38 -11.22 4.20 -2.75
CA LYS A 38 -9.77 4.04 -2.70
C LYS A 38 -9.22 4.15 -1.27
N HIS A 39 -9.76 5.06 -0.47
CA HIS A 39 -9.40 5.19 0.95
C HIS A 39 -9.70 3.93 1.75
N SER A 40 -10.86 3.30 1.51
CA SER A 40 -11.24 2.04 2.17
C SER A 40 -10.34 0.87 1.71
N VAL A 41 -10.00 0.82 0.43
CA VAL A 41 -9.18 -0.25 -0.17
C VAL A 41 -7.72 -0.16 0.28
N MET A 42 -7.16 1.05 0.33
CA MET A 42 -5.76 1.28 0.69
C MET A 42 -5.52 1.45 2.18
N GLY A 43 -6.57 1.72 2.97
CA GLY A 43 -6.49 1.82 4.42
C GLY A 43 -5.33 2.71 4.91
N PRO A 44 -4.58 2.26 5.94
CA PRO A 44 -3.45 3.02 6.48
C PRO A 44 -2.31 3.25 5.48
N ALA A 45 -2.13 2.39 4.46
CA ALA A 45 -1.09 2.58 3.46
C ALA A 45 -1.31 3.86 2.64
N GLY A 46 -2.57 4.19 2.29
CA GLY A 46 -2.87 5.47 1.63
C GLY A 46 -2.57 6.68 2.53
N LYS A 47 -2.79 6.53 3.84
CA LYS A 47 -2.44 7.58 4.81
C LYS A 47 -0.93 7.78 4.91
N LEU A 48 -0.14 6.71 4.91
CA LEU A 48 1.33 6.77 4.88
C LEU A 48 1.82 7.65 3.74
N LEU A 49 1.38 7.36 2.51
CA LEU A 49 1.79 8.12 1.32
C LEU A 49 1.43 9.61 1.42
N THR A 50 0.28 9.92 2.03
CA THR A 50 -0.16 11.29 2.26
C THR A 50 0.74 12.04 3.26
N ILE A 51 1.03 11.44 4.41
CA ILE A 51 1.83 12.13 5.44
C ILE A 51 3.32 12.19 5.07
N LEU A 52 3.82 11.22 4.31
CA LEU A 52 5.21 11.16 3.87
C LEU A 52 5.47 12.16 2.75
N SER A 53 4.53 12.34 1.82
CA SER A 53 4.58 13.45 0.84
C SER A 53 4.53 14.82 1.51
N ALA A 54 3.80 14.96 2.62
CA ALA A 54 3.77 16.18 3.43
C ALA A 54 5.00 16.39 4.34
N SER A 55 5.98 15.47 4.34
CA SER A 55 7.17 15.54 5.21
C SER A 55 6.86 15.60 6.71
N MET A 56 5.74 15.06 7.16
CA MET A 56 5.22 15.24 8.52
C MET A 56 6.25 14.95 9.63
N PHE A 57 7.09 13.92 9.46
CA PHE A 57 8.13 13.54 10.43
C PHE A 57 9.55 13.65 9.87
N GLY A 58 9.74 14.41 8.79
CA GLY A 58 11.03 14.49 8.09
C GLY A 58 11.47 13.12 7.58
N GLU A 59 12.64 12.66 8.03
CA GLU A 59 13.32 11.42 7.63
C GLU A 59 13.17 10.28 8.67
N ASN A 60 12.40 10.50 9.73
CA ASN A 60 12.28 9.53 10.82
C ASN A 60 11.30 8.39 10.46
N VAL A 61 11.85 7.25 10.03
CA VAL A 61 11.07 6.03 9.70
C VAL A 61 10.21 5.56 10.86
N ASP A 62 10.75 5.49 12.08
CA ASP A 62 10.04 4.97 13.25
C ASP A 62 8.78 5.78 13.56
N SER A 63 8.84 7.10 13.41
CA SER A 63 7.68 7.98 13.60
C SER A 63 6.57 7.70 12.58
N TYR A 64 6.91 7.51 11.30
CA TYR A 64 5.92 7.14 10.29
C TYR A 64 5.33 5.75 10.56
N VAL A 65 6.20 4.77 10.84
CA VAL A 65 5.77 3.39 11.12
C VAL A 65 4.84 3.37 12.32
N GLY A 66 5.26 3.90 13.48
CA GLY A 66 4.46 3.92 14.70
C GLY A 66 3.13 4.67 14.52
N TYR A 67 3.12 5.76 13.75
CA TYR A 67 1.88 6.48 13.44
C TYR A 67 0.91 5.61 12.63
N ILE A 68 1.39 4.91 11.60
CA ILE A 68 0.57 4.05 10.74
C ILE A 68 0.12 2.78 11.46
N GLU A 69 0.95 2.23 12.34
CA GLU A 69 0.57 1.13 13.23
C GLU A 69 -0.60 1.52 14.14
N ASN A 70 -0.53 2.68 14.79
CA ASN A 70 -1.63 3.16 15.62
C ASN A 70 -2.95 3.31 14.82
N ILE A 71 -2.87 3.82 13.59
CA ILE A 71 -4.04 3.89 12.71
C ILE A 71 -4.55 2.50 12.37
N HIS A 72 -3.67 1.57 12.00
CA HIS A 72 -4.03 0.19 11.70
C HIS A 72 -4.79 -0.44 12.85
N GLU A 73 -4.24 -0.40 14.06
CA GLU A 73 -4.85 -0.99 15.25
C GLU A 73 -6.20 -0.35 15.60
N SER A 74 -6.38 0.94 15.30
CA SER A 74 -7.66 1.63 15.55
C SER A 74 -8.73 1.41 14.47
N GLN A 75 -8.39 0.90 13.29
CA GLN A 75 -9.30 0.83 12.14
C GLN A 75 -9.43 -0.58 11.55
N SER A 76 -8.65 -1.54 12.04
CA SER A 76 -8.58 -2.91 11.55
C SER A 76 -9.19 -3.90 12.54
N LYS A 77 -9.90 -4.90 12.02
CA LYS A 77 -10.35 -6.09 12.76
C LYS A 77 -9.22 -7.12 12.98
N LYS A 78 -8.06 -6.91 12.37
CA LYS A 78 -6.91 -7.80 12.42
C LYS A 78 -5.71 -7.00 12.95
N HIS A 79 -4.99 -7.57 13.90
CA HIS A 79 -3.76 -7.00 14.42
C HIS A 79 -2.63 -7.08 13.40
N LEU A 80 -1.73 -6.11 13.45
CA LEU A 80 -0.55 -6.11 12.61
C LEU A 80 0.43 -7.20 13.04
N SER A 81 0.78 -8.11 12.12
CA SER A 81 1.78 -9.14 12.39
C SER A 81 3.20 -8.56 12.40
N PRO A 82 4.19 -9.26 13.00
CA PRO A 82 5.60 -8.88 12.88
C PRO A 82 6.06 -8.75 11.43
N GLU A 83 5.62 -9.66 10.55
CA GLU A 83 5.93 -9.62 9.12
C GLU A 83 5.30 -8.39 8.45
N GLY A 84 4.04 -8.09 8.74
CA GLY A 84 3.34 -6.91 8.23
C GLY A 84 4.01 -5.60 8.68
N ARG A 85 4.47 -5.54 9.94
CA ARG A 85 5.26 -4.43 10.47
C ARG A 85 6.59 -4.26 9.71
N GLU A 86 7.29 -5.36 9.45
CA GLU A 86 8.54 -5.31 8.68
C GLU A 86 8.30 -4.81 7.25
N ARG A 87 7.26 -5.30 6.58
CA ARG A 87 6.85 -4.82 5.25
C ARG A 87 6.56 -3.31 5.24
N LEU A 88 5.82 -2.82 6.24
CA LEU A 88 5.53 -1.40 6.41
C LEU A 88 6.81 -0.58 6.60
N ARG A 89 7.72 -1.07 7.45
CA ARG A 89 9.02 -0.45 7.72
C ARG A 89 9.88 -0.38 6.47
N SER A 90 10.06 -1.50 5.74
CA SER A 90 10.88 -1.53 4.53
C SER A 90 10.34 -0.58 3.46
N ALA A 91 9.02 -0.55 3.25
CA ALA A 91 8.39 0.39 2.31
C ALA A 91 8.61 1.85 2.72
N THR A 92 8.47 2.16 4.02
CA THR A 92 8.66 3.51 4.56
C THR A 92 10.11 3.98 4.39
N GLN A 93 11.08 3.13 4.75
CA GLN A 93 12.51 3.40 4.58
C GLN A 93 12.84 3.68 3.10
N ALA A 94 12.39 2.81 2.19
CA ALA A 94 12.60 2.99 0.75
C ALA A 94 11.98 4.29 0.20
N LEU A 95 10.80 4.69 0.68
CA LEU A 95 10.17 5.96 0.29
C LEU A 95 10.98 7.17 0.77
N ILE A 96 11.53 7.12 1.99
CA ILE A 96 12.37 8.20 2.52
C ILE A 96 13.67 8.29 1.74
N GLU A 97 14.32 7.17 1.43
CA GLU A 97 15.53 7.13 0.59
C GLU A 97 15.28 7.76 -0.80
N LEU A 98 14.17 7.41 -1.45
CA LEU A 98 13.79 8.02 -2.73
C LEU A 98 13.57 9.53 -2.60
N LYS A 99 12.97 9.98 -1.50
CA LYS A 99 12.73 11.40 -1.24
C LYS A 99 14.03 12.19 -1.06
N GLN A 100 15.00 11.61 -0.35
CA GLN A 100 16.30 12.24 -0.12
C GLN A 100 17.10 12.45 -1.41
N ASN A 101 16.88 11.60 -2.40
CA ASN A 101 17.63 11.59 -3.67
C ASN A 101 16.85 12.20 -4.84
N ALA A 102 15.68 12.80 -4.59
CA ALA A 102 14.80 13.34 -5.61
C ALA A 102 14.40 14.79 -5.31
N SER A 103 14.16 15.57 -6.36
CA SER A 103 13.41 16.82 -6.20
C SER A 103 12.01 16.55 -5.66
N GLU A 104 11.44 17.52 -4.91
CA GLU A 104 10.09 17.39 -4.34
C GLU A 104 9.04 17.04 -5.41
N ARG A 105 9.10 17.70 -6.57
CA ARG A 105 8.21 17.44 -7.69
C ARG A 105 8.34 16.01 -8.22
N TYR A 106 9.56 15.49 -8.31
CA TYR A 106 9.80 14.13 -8.78
C TYR A 106 9.35 13.10 -7.76
N PHE A 107 9.63 13.35 -6.48
CA PHE A 107 9.15 12.53 -5.39
C PHE A 107 7.61 12.41 -5.37
N LEU A 108 6.89 13.50 -5.61
CA LEU A 108 5.43 13.46 -5.73
C LEU A 108 4.94 12.60 -6.91
N LYS A 109 5.69 12.52 -8.01
CA LYS A 109 5.38 11.60 -9.12
C LYS A 109 5.60 10.14 -8.71
N ILE A 110 6.70 9.85 -8.02
CA ILE A 110 6.99 8.52 -7.45
C ILE A 110 5.86 8.08 -6.51
N VAL A 111 5.47 8.94 -5.56
CA VAL A 111 4.39 8.64 -4.60
C VAL A 111 3.09 8.32 -5.32
N ARG A 112 2.72 9.06 -6.38
CA ARG A 112 1.52 8.75 -7.20
C ARG A 112 1.61 7.40 -7.91
N ALA A 113 2.79 7.03 -8.41
CA ALA A 113 3.00 5.74 -9.05
C ALA A 113 2.88 4.59 -8.04
N VAL A 114 3.46 4.75 -6.85
CA VAL A 114 3.29 3.79 -5.74
C VAL A 114 1.81 3.68 -5.34
N ASP A 115 1.15 4.81 -5.10
CA ASP A 115 -0.26 4.90 -4.69
C ASP A 115 -1.20 4.20 -5.68
N TYR A 116 -1.02 4.44 -6.99
CA TYR A 116 -1.79 3.75 -8.03
C TYR A 116 -1.47 2.25 -8.10
N GLY A 117 -0.19 1.87 -8.03
CA GLY A 117 0.22 0.46 -8.11
C GLY A 117 -0.32 -0.38 -6.96
N VAL A 118 -0.23 0.12 -5.72
CA VAL A 118 -0.79 -0.57 -4.53
C VAL A 118 -2.30 -0.72 -4.66
N TYR A 119 -3.01 0.35 -5.07
CA TYR A 119 -4.45 0.30 -5.30
C TYR A 119 -4.82 -0.75 -6.36
N TYR A 120 -4.10 -0.78 -7.48
CA TYR A 120 -4.33 -1.74 -8.56
C TYR A 120 -4.15 -3.19 -8.08
N LEU A 121 -3.06 -3.49 -7.35
CA LEU A 121 -2.81 -4.81 -6.79
C LEU A 121 -3.94 -5.26 -5.85
N LYS A 122 -4.41 -4.37 -4.96
CA LYS A 122 -5.53 -4.68 -4.06
C LYS A 122 -6.85 -4.88 -4.81
N MET A 123 -7.14 -4.07 -5.81
CA MET A 123 -8.36 -4.24 -6.61
C MET A 123 -8.33 -5.56 -7.39
N LYS A 124 -7.17 -5.95 -7.93
CA LYS A 124 -6.98 -7.24 -8.59
C LYS A 124 -7.23 -8.41 -7.64
N GLU A 125 -6.71 -8.34 -6.41
CA GLU A 125 -6.96 -9.35 -5.36
C GLU A 125 -8.46 -9.45 -5.02
N ILE A 126 -9.13 -8.31 -4.83
CA ILE A 126 -10.56 -8.27 -4.51
C ILE A 126 -11.40 -8.85 -5.65
N ALA A 127 -11.13 -8.46 -6.90
CA ALA A 127 -11.83 -8.96 -8.07
C ALA A 127 -11.70 -10.49 -8.18
N LYS A 128 -10.47 -11.01 -8.03
CA LYS A 128 -10.21 -12.44 -8.05
C LYS A 128 -10.98 -13.19 -6.96
N ALA A 129 -10.99 -12.67 -5.72
CA ALA A 129 -11.72 -13.28 -4.62
C ALA A 129 -13.24 -13.32 -4.85
N VAL A 130 -13.80 -12.31 -5.53
CA VAL A 130 -15.21 -12.28 -5.91
C VAL A 130 -15.52 -13.34 -6.97
N GLU A 131 -14.68 -13.48 -7.98
CA GLU A 131 -14.82 -14.51 -9.02
C GLU A 131 -14.72 -15.92 -8.44
N GLU A 132 -13.71 -16.19 -7.61
CA GLU A 132 -13.51 -17.48 -6.94
C GLU A 132 -14.70 -17.83 -6.02
N LYS A 133 -15.30 -16.84 -5.37
CA LYS A 133 -16.49 -17.04 -4.53
C LYS A 133 -17.70 -17.43 -5.38
N LYS A 134 -17.93 -16.76 -6.51
CA LYS A 134 -19.05 -17.07 -7.42
C LYS A 134 -18.94 -18.49 -7.97
N ALA A 135 -17.76 -18.88 -8.46
CA ALA A 135 -17.52 -20.23 -8.97
C ALA A 135 -17.82 -21.32 -7.92
N ARG A 136 -17.38 -21.12 -6.67
CA ARG A 136 -17.67 -22.07 -5.57
C ARG A 136 -19.16 -22.15 -5.20
N GLU A 137 -19.90 -21.06 -5.33
CA GLU A 137 -21.34 -21.04 -5.08
C GLU A 137 -22.12 -21.76 -6.18
N GLU A 138 -21.69 -21.61 -7.44
CA GLU A 138 -22.26 -22.32 -8.60
C GLU A 138 -22.01 -23.84 -8.50
N GLU A 139 -20.80 -24.27 -8.14
CA GLU A 139 -20.47 -25.69 -7.91
C GLU A 139 -21.33 -26.33 -6.82
N LYS A 140 -21.51 -25.63 -5.68
CA LYS A 140 -22.34 -26.12 -4.57
C LYS A 140 -23.82 -26.24 -4.93
N ASN A 141 -24.34 -25.30 -5.72
CA ASN A 141 -25.73 -25.34 -6.17
C ASN A 141 -25.95 -26.50 -7.16
N ALA A 142 -25.00 -26.74 -8.05
CA ALA A 142 -25.05 -27.86 -8.99
C ALA A 142 -24.99 -29.25 -8.30
N GLU A 143 -24.21 -29.39 -7.22
CA GLU A 143 -24.15 -30.63 -6.42
C GLU A 143 -25.37 -30.83 -5.52
N GLY A 144 -26.03 -29.75 -5.10
CA GLY A 144 -27.25 -29.78 -4.28
C GLY A 144 -28.50 -30.17 -5.06
N GLU A 145 -28.57 -29.87 -6.36
CA GLU A 145 -29.68 -30.24 -7.25
C GLU A 145 -29.63 -31.70 -7.74
N GLN A 146 -28.53 -32.42 -7.48
CA GLN A 146 -28.36 -33.84 -7.85
C GLN A 146 -28.67 -34.83 -6.69
N LYS A 147 -29.16 -34.35 -5.54
CA LYS A 147 -29.61 -35.17 -4.41
C LYS A 147 -31.12 -35.07 -4.20
#